data_AF-A0A376KZF7-F1
#
_entry.id   AF-A0A376KZF7-F1
#
_cell.length_a   1.000
_cell.length_b   1.000
_cell.length_c   1.000
_cell.angle_alpha   90.00
_cell.angle_beta   90.00
_cell.angle_gamma   90.00
#
_symmetry.space_group_name_H-M   'P 1'
#
loop_
_entity.id
_entity.type
_entity.pdbx_description
1 polymer ?
#
loop_
_entity_poly.entity_id
_entity_poly.type
_entity_poly.pdbx_seq_one_letter_code
_entity_poly.pdbx_strand_id
1 'polypeptide(L)'
;MAGEIRQQRMDAWRAACLQNPQGILCCARGGQRSHIVQSWLYAAGIDYPLVEGGYKALRQTAIQATIELAQKPIVLIGGCTGSGKTLLVQQQPNGVDLEGLARHRGSAFGRTLQPQLSQASFENLLAAEMLKTDARQDLRLWVLEDESRMIGSNHLPECLRERMTQAAIAVVEDPFEIRLERLNEEYFLRMHHDFTHAYGDEQGWQEYCEYLHHGLSAIKRRLGLQRYNELAAQLDTALTTQLTTGSTDGHLAWLVPLLKEYYDPMYRYQLEKKAEKVVFRGEWAEVAEWVKAQ
;
A
#
# COMPACT_ATOMS: atom_id res chain seq x y z
N MET A 1 12.78 -38.16 -15.79
CA MET A 1 13.62 -37.67 -14.67
C MET A 1 13.89 -38.86 -13.76
N ALA A 2 15.17 -39.16 -13.50
CA ALA A 2 15.59 -40.28 -12.65
C ALA A 2 15.10 -40.12 -11.20
N GLY A 3 14.99 -41.25 -10.48
CA GLY A 3 14.11 -41.44 -9.32
C GLY A 3 14.28 -40.47 -8.14
N GLU A 4 15.50 -40.02 -7.84
CA GLU A 4 15.78 -39.25 -6.61
C GLU A 4 15.25 -37.81 -6.66
N ILE A 5 15.50 -37.09 -7.76
CA ILE A 5 14.97 -35.72 -7.95
C ILE A 5 13.44 -35.72 -8.02
N ARG A 6 12.86 -36.77 -8.62
CA ARG A 6 11.40 -36.92 -8.68
C ARG A 6 10.83 -37.14 -7.28
N GLN A 7 11.45 -38.00 -6.47
CA GLN A 7 11.00 -38.28 -5.12
C GLN A 7 11.06 -37.03 -4.23
N GLN A 8 12.18 -36.31 -4.25
CA GLN A 8 12.33 -35.05 -3.52
C GLN A 8 11.24 -34.02 -3.88
N ARG A 9 10.94 -33.88 -5.17
CA ARG A 9 9.84 -32.99 -5.63
C ARG A 9 8.48 -33.48 -5.15
N MET A 10 8.23 -34.79 -5.19
CA MET A 10 6.96 -35.36 -4.71
C MET A 10 6.78 -35.15 -3.21
N ASP A 11 7.83 -35.32 -2.41
CA ASP A 11 7.76 -35.09 -0.96
C ASP A 11 7.49 -33.62 -0.65
N ALA A 12 8.12 -32.69 -1.39
CA ALA A 12 7.83 -31.27 -1.29
C ALA A 12 6.38 -30.93 -1.67
N TRP A 13 5.85 -31.50 -2.76
CA TRP A 13 4.45 -31.28 -3.16
C TRP A 13 3.48 -31.85 -2.13
N ARG A 14 3.74 -33.04 -1.59
CA ARG A 14 2.92 -33.65 -0.53
C ARG A 14 2.88 -32.77 0.72
N ALA A 15 4.05 -32.29 1.18
CA ALA A 15 4.14 -31.40 2.32
C ALA A 15 3.36 -30.10 2.09
N ALA A 16 3.48 -29.49 0.91
CA ALA A 16 2.74 -28.28 0.57
C ALA A 16 1.21 -28.49 0.54
N CYS A 17 0.73 -29.62 0.01
CA CYS A 17 -0.69 -29.96 -0.02
C CYS A 17 -1.25 -30.21 1.40
N LEU A 18 -0.47 -30.88 2.27
CA LEU A 18 -0.87 -31.11 3.67
C LEU A 18 -0.95 -29.80 4.46
N GLN A 19 -0.03 -28.87 4.20
CA GLN A 19 -0.06 -27.53 4.81
C GLN A 19 -1.20 -26.66 4.26
N ASN A 20 -1.68 -26.93 3.04
CA ASN A 20 -2.69 -26.13 2.34
C ASN A 20 -3.80 -27.05 1.77
N PRO A 21 -4.62 -27.69 2.61
CA PRO A 21 -5.58 -28.69 2.15
C PRO A 21 -6.64 -28.14 1.19
N GLN A 22 -6.88 -26.82 1.19
CA GLN A 22 -7.80 -26.13 0.29
C GLN A 22 -7.11 -25.42 -0.90
N GLY A 23 -5.80 -25.63 -1.10
CA GLY A 23 -5.11 -24.96 -2.19
C GLY A 23 -5.37 -25.59 -3.56
N ILE A 24 -4.84 -24.94 -4.60
CA ILE A 24 -5.06 -25.31 -5.99
C ILE A 24 -3.73 -25.23 -6.73
N LEU A 25 -3.40 -26.25 -7.54
CA LEU A 25 -2.21 -26.26 -8.38
C LEU A 25 -2.33 -25.27 -9.53
N CYS A 26 -1.29 -24.48 -9.72
CA CYS A 26 -1.22 -23.52 -10.80
C CYS A 26 0.15 -23.58 -11.49
N CYS A 27 0.16 -23.70 -12.81
CA CYS A 27 1.35 -23.40 -13.61
C CYS A 27 1.10 -22.15 -14.48
N ALA A 28 2.14 -21.65 -15.15
CA ALA A 28 2.05 -20.39 -15.89
C ALA A 28 0.89 -20.33 -16.92
N ARG A 29 0.54 -21.47 -17.56
CA ARG A 29 -0.44 -21.52 -18.67
C ARG A 29 -1.40 -22.73 -18.63
N GLY A 30 -1.49 -23.45 -17.51
CA GLY A 30 -2.35 -24.63 -17.39
C GLY A 30 -2.00 -25.78 -18.35
N GLY A 31 -0.71 -25.94 -18.69
CA GLY A 31 -0.25 -26.95 -19.65
C GLY A 31 0.10 -28.30 -19.01
N GLN A 32 0.63 -29.23 -19.82
CA GLN A 32 0.93 -30.62 -19.42
C GLN A 32 1.74 -30.77 -18.12
N ARG A 33 2.61 -29.81 -17.79
CA ARG A 33 3.44 -29.86 -16.58
C ARG A 33 2.62 -29.95 -15.29
N SER A 34 1.55 -29.17 -15.17
CA SER A 34 0.70 -29.21 -13.97
C SER A 34 -0.15 -30.47 -13.92
N HIS A 35 -0.61 -30.98 -15.07
CA HIS A 35 -1.33 -32.26 -15.14
C HIS A 35 -0.45 -33.47 -14.78
N ILE A 36 0.85 -33.45 -15.14
CA ILE A 36 1.79 -34.49 -14.72
C ILE A 36 1.96 -34.49 -13.20
N VAL A 37 2.14 -33.32 -12.59
CA VAL A 37 2.27 -33.20 -11.13
C VAL A 37 0.97 -33.62 -10.44
N GLN A 38 -0.19 -33.18 -10.94
CA GLN A 38 -1.49 -33.57 -10.42
C GLN A 38 -1.71 -35.09 -10.48
N SER A 39 -1.35 -35.74 -11.59
CA SER A 39 -1.50 -37.20 -11.70
C SER A 39 -0.57 -37.96 -10.75
N TRP A 40 0.64 -37.44 -10.48
CA TRP A 40 1.53 -38.03 -9.47
C TRP A 40 1.00 -37.86 -8.04
N LEU A 41 0.41 -36.70 -7.73
CA LEU A 41 -0.24 -36.46 -6.44
C LEU A 41 -1.46 -37.36 -6.26
N TYR A 42 -2.28 -37.48 -7.29
CA TYR A 42 -3.45 -38.37 -7.29
C TYR A 42 -3.04 -39.83 -7.08
N ALA A 43 -2.02 -40.32 -7.79
CA ALA A 43 -1.46 -41.66 -7.59
C ALA A 43 -0.86 -41.86 -6.19
N ALA A 44 -0.49 -40.78 -5.50
CA ALA A 44 -0.04 -40.77 -4.12
C ALA A 44 -1.18 -40.63 -3.10
N GLY A 45 -2.44 -40.66 -3.54
CA GLY A 45 -3.63 -40.52 -2.68
C GLY A 45 -3.99 -39.07 -2.32
N ILE A 46 -3.43 -38.08 -3.01
CA ILE A 46 -3.75 -36.66 -2.80
C ILE A 46 -4.51 -36.14 -4.01
N ASP A 47 -5.81 -35.95 -3.84
CA ASP A 47 -6.63 -35.25 -4.84
C ASP A 47 -6.51 -33.74 -4.61
N TYR A 48 -5.92 -33.05 -5.58
CA TYR A 48 -5.61 -31.62 -5.47
C TYR A 48 -6.01 -30.90 -6.77
N PRO A 49 -6.89 -29.90 -6.69
CA PRO A 49 -7.48 -29.28 -7.88
C PRO A 49 -6.43 -28.48 -8.65
N LEU A 50 -6.72 -28.20 -9.93
CA LEU A 50 -5.84 -27.48 -10.84
C LEU A 50 -6.56 -26.27 -11.42
N VAL A 51 -5.85 -25.15 -11.50
CA VAL A 51 -6.33 -23.93 -12.16
C VAL A 51 -6.33 -24.15 -13.67
N GLU A 52 -7.52 -24.27 -14.26
CA GLU A 52 -7.69 -24.34 -15.70
C GLU A 52 -7.11 -23.07 -16.38
N GLY A 53 -6.31 -23.26 -17.43
CA GLY A 53 -5.59 -22.15 -18.10
C GLY A 53 -4.43 -21.53 -17.29
N GLY A 54 -4.24 -21.96 -16.04
CA GLY A 54 -3.14 -21.56 -15.16
C GLY A 54 -3.13 -20.08 -14.80
N TYR A 55 -1.94 -19.58 -14.43
CA TYR A 55 -1.77 -18.20 -13.94
C TYR A 55 -2.21 -17.14 -14.95
N LYS A 56 -2.01 -17.40 -16.26
CA LYS A 56 -2.50 -16.50 -17.32
C LYS A 56 -4.02 -16.30 -17.24
N ALA A 57 -4.78 -17.39 -17.07
CA ALA A 57 -6.23 -17.31 -16.97
C ALA A 57 -6.64 -16.56 -15.70
N LEU A 58 -6.06 -16.89 -14.53
CA LEU A 58 -6.30 -16.15 -13.29
C LEU A 58 -6.04 -14.66 -13.44
N ARG A 59 -4.93 -14.30 -14.08
CA ARG A 59 -4.55 -12.90 -14.29
C ARG A 59 -5.57 -12.17 -15.15
N GLN A 60 -6.06 -12.81 -16.21
CA GLN A 60 -7.06 -12.23 -17.08
C GLN A 60 -8.42 -12.09 -16.38
N THR A 61 -8.81 -13.07 -15.56
CA THR A 61 -10.00 -12.98 -14.70
C THR A 61 -9.88 -11.83 -13.70
N ALA A 62 -8.72 -11.66 -13.05
CA ALA A 62 -8.48 -10.56 -12.12
C ALA A 62 -8.61 -9.19 -12.81
N ILE A 63 -8.01 -9.03 -13.98
CA ILE A 63 -8.14 -7.79 -14.77
C ILE A 63 -9.60 -7.51 -15.13
N GLN A 64 -10.33 -8.52 -15.60
CA GLN A 64 -11.72 -8.36 -16.00
C GLN A 64 -12.62 -8.01 -14.81
N ALA A 65 -12.40 -8.64 -13.66
CA ALA A 65 -13.10 -8.33 -12.41
C ALA A 65 -12.84 -6.88 -11.98
N THR A 66 -11.60 -6.40 -12.02
CA THR A 66 -11.30 -5.00 -11.72
C THR A 66 -12.00 -4.04 -12.68
N ILE A 67 -12.03 -4.34 -13.99
CA ILE A 67 -12.73 -3.52 -14.99
C ILE A 67 -14.23 -3.41 -14.69
N GLU A 68 -14.87 -4.53 -14.33
CA GLU A 68 -16.29 -4.57 -13.98
C GLU A 68 -16.58 -3.82 -12.68
N LEU A 69 -15.83 -4.13 -11.61
CA LEU A 69 -16.05 -3.54 -10.29
C LEU A 69 -15.73 -2.05 -10.25
N ALA A 70 -14.78 -1.58 -11.06
CA ALA A 70 -14.47 -0.16 -11.19
C ALA A 70 -15.63 0.66 -11.81
N GLN A 71 -16.64 0.03 -12.43
CA GLN A 71 -17.81 0.74 -12.94
C GLN A 71 -18.71 1.30 -11.83
N LYS A 72 -18.59 0.78 -10.61
CA LYS A 72 -19.33 1.28 -9.45
C LYS A 72 -18.86 2.69 -9.08
N PRO A 73 -19.73 3.54 -8.52
CA PRO A 73 -19.36 4.85 -7.97
C PRO A 73 -18.15 4.78 -7.03
N ILE A 74 -17.38 5.86 -6.99
CA ILE A 74 -16.20 6.00 -6.13
C ILE A 74 -16.30 7.33 -5.37
N VAL A 75 -15.94 7.29 -4.09
CA VAL A 75 -15.62 8.45 -3.26
C VAL A 75 -14.14 8.35 -2.90
N LEU A 76 -13.41 9.44 -3.12
CA LEU A 76 -12.00 9.56 -2.76
C LEU A 76 -11.85 10.30 -1.45
N ILE A 77 -10.97 9.79 -0.59
CA ILE A 77 -10.57 10.44 0.64
C ILE A 77 -9.31 11.26 0.37
N GLY A 78 -9.48 12.58 0.37
CA GLY A 78 -8.43 13.57 0.25
C GLY A 78 -7.97 14.13 1.60
N GLY A 79 -6.87 14.86 1.57
CA GLY A 79 -6.27 15.54 2.72
C GLY A 79 -4.74 15.60 2.59
N CYS A 80 -4.14 16.59 3.26
CA CYS A 80 -2.69 16.75 3.29
C CYS A 80 -1.96 15.55 3.92
N THR A 81 -0.63 15.50 3.82
CA THR A 81 0.19 14.47 4.48
C THR A 81 -0.07 14.45 5.99
N GLY A 82 -0.27 13.26 6.57
CA GLY A 82 -0.61 13.09 7.99
C GLY A 82 -2.10 13.24 8.32
N SER A 83 -2.98 13.46 7.34
CA SER A 83 -4.42 13.60 7.58
C SER A 83 -5.17 12.27 7.85
N GLY A 84 -4.49 11.13 7.94
CA GLY A 84 -5.13 9.85 8.28
C GLY A 84 -6.06 9.27 7.22
N LYS A 85 -5.83 9.56 5.92
CA LYS A 85 -6.65 9.06 4.80
C LYS A 85 -6.76 7.53 4.79
N THR A 86 -5.62 6.85 4.81
CA THR A 86 -5.51 5.39 4.76
C THR A 86 -6.26 4.75 5.94
N LEU A 87 -6.13 5.32 7.14
CA LEU A 87 -6.89 4.86 8.32
C LEU A 87 -8.40 5.02 8.14
N LEU A 88 -8.86 6.10 7.50
CA LEU A 88 -10.27 6.33 7.23
C LEU A 88 -10.80 5.29 6.24
N VAL A 89 -10.07 5.06 5.14
CA VAL A 89 -10.39 4.05 4.12
C VAL A 89 -10.49 2.66 4.75
N GLN A 90 -9.49 2.26 5.54
CA GLN A 90 -9.47 0.95 6.21
C GLN A 90 -10.64 0.72 7.18
N GLN A 91 -11.24 1.78 7.73
CA GLN A 91 -12.38 1.67 8.63
C GLN A 91 -13.72 1.53 7.89
N GLN A 92 -13.75 1.76 6.57
CA GLN A 92 -14.96 1.61 5.80
C GLN A 92 -15.13 0.16 5.35
N PRO A 93 -16.34 -0.44 5.48
CA PRO A 93 -16.58 -1.80 5.01
C PRO A 93 -16.41 -1.95 3.49
N ASN A 94 -16.52 -0.84 2.76
CA ASN A 94 -16.34 -0.70 1.32
C ASN A 94 -15.03 0.02 0.93
N GLY A 95 -14.11 0.17 1.89
CA GLY A 95 -12.79 0.72 1.68
C GLY A 95 -11.86 -0.25 0.96
N VAL A 96 -11.01 0.27 0.08
CA VAL A 96 -9.88 -0.49 -0.48
C VAL A 96 -8.61 0.30 -0.26
N ASP A 97 -7.74 -0.24 0.59
CA ASP A 97 -6.43 0.35 0.95
C ASP A 97 -5.41 0.16 -0.17
N LEU A 98 -5.33 1.13 -1.09
CA LEU A 98 -4.47 1.05 -2.26
C LEU A 98 -2.98 1.09 -1.87
N GLU A 99 -2.62 1.89 -0.87
CA GLU A 99 -1.24 2.01 -0.37
C GLU A 99 -0.77 0.70 0.28
N GLY A 100 -1.60 0.09 1.12
CA GLY A 100 -1.36 -1.18 1.77
C GLY A 100 -1.22 -2.33 0.77
N LEU A 101 -2.08 -2.36 -0.26
CA LEU A 101 -1.96 -3.31 -1.36
C LEU A 101 -0.66 -3.12 -2.16
N ALA A 102 -0.22 -1.89 -2.34
CA ALA A 102 1.07 -1.58 -2.99
C ALA A 102 2.28 -1.82 -2.07
N ARG A 103 2.07 -1.96 -0.75
CA ARG A 103 3.12 -1.92 0.29
C ARG A 103 3.97 -0.66 0.22
N HIS A 104 3.34 0.45 -0.15
CA HIS A 104 3.99 1.72 -0.36
C HIS A 104 3.00 2.86 -0.12
N ARG A 105 3.46 3.93 0.54
CA ARG A 105 2.66 5.14 0.77
C ARG A 105 2.86 6.16 -0.36
N GLY A 106 1.91 7.03 -0.68
CA GLY A 106 1.97 8.05 -1.72
C GLY A 106 2.97 9.20 -1.46
N SER A 107 4.02 8.98 -0.67
CA SER A 107 5.02 9.99 -0.26
C SER A 107 6.45 9.56 -0.57
N ALA A 108 7.39 10.51 -0.49
CA ALA A 108 8.81 10.21 -0.63
C ALA A 108 9.35 9.32 0.49
N PHE A 109 8.67 9.32 1.65
CA PHE A 109 8.94 8.45 2.79
C PHE A 109 8.08 7.17 2.73
N GLY A 110 7.43 6.90 1.59
CA GLY A 110 6.44 5.83 1.49
C GLY A 110 6.99 4.41 1.42
N ARG A 111 8.31 4.23 1.43
CA ARG A 111 8.91 2.89 1.54
C ARG A 111 8.52 2.24 2.86
N THR A 112 8.30 0.94 2.83
CA THR A 112 8.07 0.13 4.02
C THR A 112 9.18 -0.91 4.15
N LEU A 113 9.26 -1.60 5.29
CA LEU A 113 10.19 -2.72 5.44
C LEU A 113 9.91 -3.85 4.45
N GLN A 114 8.66 -3.96 3.98
CA GLN A 114 8.30 -4.95 3.00
C GLN A 114 8.62 -4.41 1.59
N PRO A 115 9.27 -5.22 0.73
CA PRO A 115 9.47 -4.82 -0.64
C PRO A 115 8.12 -4.62 -1.31
N GLN A 116 8.03 -3.54 -2.08
CA GLN A 116 6.89 -3.25 -2.94
C GLN A 116 6.63 -4.43 -3.88
N LEU A 117 5.36 -4.73 -4.09
CA LEU A 117 4.96 -5.85 -4.91
C LEU A 117 5.24 -5.59 -6.39
N SER A 118 5.47 -6.68 -7.14
CA SER A 118 5.46 -6.61 -8.60
C SER A 118 4.10 -6.07 -9.10
N GLN A 119 4.09 -5.40 -10.24
CA GLN A 119 2.85 -4.86 -10.82
C GLN A 119 1.74 -5.93 -10.92
N ALA A 120 2.07 -7.14 -11.35
CA ALA A 120 1.09 -8.21 -11.48
C ALA A 120 0.57 -8.71 -10.12
N SER A 121 1.42 -8.73 -9.09
CA SER A 121 1.01 -9.08 -7.72
C SER A 121 0.10 -8.02 -7.12
N PHE A 122 0.44 -6.74 -7.28
CA PHE A 122 -0.40 -5.62 -6.84
C PHE A 122 -1.79 -5.69 -7.47
N GLU A 123 -1.88 -5.78 -8.80
CA GLU A 123 -3.17 -5.81 -9.48
C GLU A 123 -4.00 -7.06 -9.13
N ASN A 124 -3.36 -8.22 -8.91
CA ASN A 124 -4.06 -9.42 -8.47
C ASN A 124 -4.63 -9.27 -7.06
N LEU A 125 -3.88 -8.69 -6.13
CA LEU A 125 -4.37 -8.44 -4.78
C LEU A 125 -5.49 -7.40 -4.77
N LEU A 126 -5.36 -6.35 -5.58
CA LEU A 126 -6.43 -5.36 -5.77
C LEU A 126 -7.71 -6.01 -6.27
N ALA A 127 -7.65 -6.82 -7.34
CA ALA A 127 -8.81 -7.54 -7.84
C ALA A 127 -9.42 -8.47 -6.78
N ALA A 128 -8.58 -9.20 -6.03
CA ALA A 128 -9.04 -10.09 -4.98
C ALA A 128 -9.70 -9.34 -3.81
N GLU A 129 -9.16 -8.18 -3.42
CA GLU A 129 -9.74 -7.35 -2.37
C GLU A 129 -11.09 -6.78 -2.81
N MET A 130 -11.16 -6.20 -4.01
CA MET A 130 -12.42 -5.69 -4.57
C MET A 130 -13.46 -6.81 -4.68
N LEU A 131 -13.12 -8.00 -5.20
CA LEU A 131 -14.06 -9.13 -5.28
C LEU A 131 -14.57 -9.57 -3.91
N LYS A 132 -13.70 -9.65 -2.90
CA LYS A 132 -14.09 -10.04 -1.54
C LYS A 132 -14.97 -8.99 -0.90
N THR A 133 -14.63 -7.72 -1.05
CA THR A 133 -15.40 -6.61 -0.49
C THR A 133 -16.77 -6.49 -1.14
N ASP A 134 -16.84 -6.72 -2.46
CA ASP A 134 -18.09 -6.76 -3.22
C ASP A 134 -18.97 -7.96 -2.85
N ALA A 135 -18.39 -9.13 -2.61
CA ALA A 135 -19.15 -10.32 -2.25
C ALA A 135 -19.72 -10.28 -0.82
N ARG A 136 -19.13 -9.48 0.08
CA ARG A 136 -19.55 -9.37 1.49
C ARG A 136 -20.78 -8.51 1.69
N GLN A 137 -21.12 -7.64 0.74
CA GLN A 137 -22.21 -6.67 0.86
C GLN A 137 -22.74 -6.31 -0.53
N ASP A 138 -24.01 -5.94 -0.67
CA ASP A 138 -24.52 -5.38 -1.92
C ASP A 138 -23.93 -3.98 -2.15
N LEU A 139 -22.71 -3.94 -2.67
CA LEU A 139 -21.88 -2.76 -2.68
C LEU A 139 -22.34 -1.75 -3.72
N ARG A 140 -22.64 -0.52 -3.26
CA ARG A 140 -23.09 0.59 -4.10
C ARG A 140 -21.98 1.58 -4.48
N LEU A 141 -20.88 1.60 -3.72
CA LEU A 141 -19.87 2.65 -3.74
C LEU A 141 -18.53 2.12 -3.22
N TRP A 142 -17.43 2.49 -3.85
CA TRP A 142 -16.07 2.29 -3.32
C TRP A 142 -15.57 3.51 -2.56
N VAL A 143 -14.82 3.29 -1.48
CA VAL A 143 -14.06 4.34 -0.79
C VAL A 143 -12.56 4.07 -0.97
N LEU A 144 -11.84 5.01 -1.58
CA LEU A 144 -10.42 4.86 -1.91
C LEU A 144 -9.60 6.07 -1.44
N GLU A 145 -8.28 5.93 -1.31
CA GLU A 145 -7.38 7.08 -1.19
C GLU A 145 -7.35 7.91 -2.50
N ASP A 146 -7.23 9.24 -2.39
CA ASP A 146 -7.00 10.14 -3.55
C ASP A 146 -5.57 10.03 -4.11
N GLU A 147 -5.17 8.82 -4.50
CA GLU A 147 -3.87 8.54 -5.08
C GLU A 147 -3.77 8.97 -6.55
N SER A 148 -2.54 9.29 -6.95
CA SER A 148 -2.24 9.67 -8.33
C SER A 148 -2.17 8.44 -9.26
N ARG A 149 -1.59 8.60 -10.45
CA ARG A 149 -1.39 7.47 -11.38
C ARG A 149 -0.55 6.33 -10.79
N MET A 150 0.35 6.64 -9.85
CA MET A 150 1.32 5.69 -9.31
C MET A 150 1.34 5.73 -7.79
N ILE A 151 1.53 4.58 -7.20
CA ILE A 151 1.80 4.38 -5.77
C ILE A 151 3.18 3.74 -5.69
N GLY A 152 4.21 4.52 -5.37
CA GLY A 152 5.60 4.10 -5.54
C GLY A 152 5.90 3.71 -7.00
N SER A 153 6.26 2.44 -7.23
CA SER A 153 6.49 1.87 -8.56
C SER A 153 5.26 1.21 -9.21
N ASN A 154 4.19 0.97 -8.46
CA ASN A 154 2.97 0.38 -8.99
C ASN A 154 2.11 1.41 -9.71
N HIS A 155 1.54 1.02 -10.84
CA HIS A 155 0.57 1.82 -11.59
C HIS A 155 -0.84 1.38 -11.22
N LEU A 156 -1.75 2.34 -11.01
CA LEU A 156 -3.16 2.01 -10.87
C LEU A 156 -3.71 1.46 -12.20
N PRO A 157 -4.60 0.45 -12.16
CA PRO A 157 -5.30 0.00 -13.35
C PRO A 157 -6.02 1.18 -14.03
N GLU A 158 -5.93 1.24 -15.36
CA GLU A 158 -6.44 2.38 -16.12
C GLU A 158 -7.94 2.60 -15.90
N CYS A 159 -8.73 1.53 -15.87
CA CYS A 159 -10.17 1.59 -15.60
C CYS A 159 -10.49 2.24 -14.24
N LEU A 160 -9.70 1.95 -13.21
CA LEU A 160 -9.87 2.54 -11.89
C LEU A 160 -9.44 4.01 -11.93
N ARG A 161 -8.29 4.31 -12.55
CA ARG A 161 -7.78 5.68 -12.68
C ARG A 161 -8.78 6.60 -13.39
N GLU A 162 -9.35 6.18 -14.50
CA GLU A 162 -10.37 6.93 -15.23
C GLU A 162 -11.58 7.22 -14.34
N ARG A 163 -12.04 6.23 -13.58
CA ARG A 163 -13.16 6.38 -12.65
C ARG A 163 -12.85 7.32 -11.50
N MET A 164 -11.66 7.21 -10.91
CA MET A 164 -11.17 8.13 -9.88
C MET A 164 -11.10 9.56 -10.39
N THR A 165 -10.78 9.79 -11.67
CA THR A 165 -10.77 11.16 -12.20
C THR A 165 -12.15 11.82 -12.24
N GLN A 166 -13.24 11.06 -12.16
CA GLN A 166 -14.62 11.55 -12.14
C GLN A 166 -15.27 11.46 -10.74
N ALA A 167 -14.57 10.86 -9.79
CA ALA A 167 -15.08 10.58 -8.45
C ALA A 167 -15.27 11.84 -7.61
N ALA A 168 -16.25 11.77 -6.71
CA ALA A 168 -16.43 12.77 -5.66
C ALA A 168 -15.30 12.66 -4.63
N ILE A 169 -14.93 13.77 -4.01
CA ILE A 169 -13.83 13.85 -3.05
C ILE A 169 -14.36 14.39 -1.72
N ALA A 170 -14.08 13.66 -0.65
CA ALA A 170 -14.24 14.13 0.73
C ALA A 170 -12.85 14.44 1.30
N VAL A 171 -12.64 15.65 1.79
CA VAL A 171 -11.32 16.12 2.21
C VAL A 171 -11.23 16.21 3.73
N VAL A 172 -10.24 15.52 4.30
CA VAL A 172 -9.88 15.67 5.71
C VAL A 172 -9.05 16.92 5.92
N GLU A 173 -9.55 17.82 6.75
CA GLU A 173 -8.95 19.12 7.09
C GLU A 173 -8.60 19.22 8.58
N ASP A 174 -8.00 18.16 9.12
CA ASP A 174 -7.56 18.16 10.51
C ASP A 174 -6.55 19.29 10.81
N PRO A 175 -6.57 19.82 12.05
CA PRO A 175 -5.54 20.68 12.59
C PRO A 175 -4.12 20.17 12.32
N PHE A 176 -3.19 21.11 12.12
CA PHE A 176 -1.80 20.77 11.79
C PHE A 176 -1.13 19.95 12.89
N GLU A 177 -1.46 20.24 14.14
CA GLU A 177 -0.93 19.58 15.34
C GLU A 177 -1.32 18.10 15.38
N ILE A 178 -2.58 17.77 15.08
CA ILE A 178 -3.07 16.38 14.99
C ILE A 178 -2.33 15.63 13.87
N ARG A 179 -2.06 16.30 12.75
CA ARG A 179 -1.27 15.70 11.66
C ARG A 179 0.16 15.43 12.09
N LEU A 180 0.79 16.31 12.87
CA LEU A 180 2.15 16.10 13.38
C LEU A 180 2.20 14.89 14.33
N GLU A 181 1.23 14.76 15.23
CA GLU A 181 1.15 13.61 16.15
C GLU A 181 1.08 12.29 15.38
N ARG A 182 0.22 12.21 14.36
CA ARG A 182 0.11 11.01 13.51
C ARG A 182 1.40 10.72 12.75
N LEU A 183 2.07 11.74 12.23
CA LEU A 183 3.34 11.56 11.53
C LEU A 183 4.47 11.16 12.48
N ASN A 184 4.45 11.64 13.73
CA ASN A 184 5.39 11.23 14.76
C ASN A 184 5.26 9.75 15.09
N GLU A 185 4.01 9.32 15.35
CA GLU A 185 3.68 7.91 15.58
C GLU A 185 4.09 7.04 14.39
N GLU A 186 3.70 7.45 13.18
CA GLU A 186 3.90 6.66 11.97
C GLU A 186 5.36 6.54 11.56
N TYR A 187 6.11 7.66 11.53
CA TYR A 187 7.45 7.71 10.94
C TYR A 187 8.58 7.61 11.95
N PHE A 188 8.38 7.97 13.22
CA PHE A 188 9.49 8.01 14.19
C PHE A 188 9.38 6.98 15.29
N LEU A 189 8.16 6.69 15.76
CA LEU A 189 7.95 5.64 16.76
C LEU A 189 7.81 4.27 16.10
N ARG A 190 6.83 4.11 15.20
CA ARG A 190 6.53 2.82 14.59
C ARG A 190 7.62 2.35 13.63
N MET A 191 8.12 3.20 12.73
CA MET A 191 9.20 2.77 11.82
C MET A 191 10.47 2.42 12.59
N HIS A 192 10.87 3.19 13.60
CA HIS A 192 12.01 2.85 14.43
C HIS A 192 11.81 1.49 15.11
N HIS A 193 10.66 1.27 15.73
CA HIS A 193 10.29 -0.03 16.30
C HIS A 193 10.39 -1.16 15.26
N ASP A 194 9.79 -0.98 14.08
CA ASP A 194 9.71 -2.02 13.06
C ASP A 194 11.10 -2.38 12.50
N PHE A 195 11.98 -1.38 12.29
CA PHE A 195 13.37 -1.61 11.89
C PHE A 195 14.18 -2.32 12.98
N THR A 196 14.06 -1.88 14.23
CA THR A 196 14.73 -2.52 15.37
C THR A 196 14.24 -3.96 15.55
N HIS A 197 12.94 -4.22 15.41
CA HIS A 197 12.39 -5.56 15.49
C HIS A 197 12.87 -6.47 14.33
N ALA A 198 13.03 -5.93 13.13
CA ALA A 198 13.42 -6.71 11.96
C ALA A 198 14.94 -7.02 11.90
N TYR A 199 15.78 -6.07 12.35
CA TYR A 199 17.24 -6.14 12.15
C TYR A 199 18.05 -6.14 13.46
N GLY A 200 17.41 -6.00 14.63
CA GLY A 200 18.06 -5.79 15.92
C GLY A 200 18.41 -4.32 16.16
N ASP A 201 18.86 -3.98 17.37
CA ASP A 201 19.04 -2.59 17.80
C ASP A 201 20.04 -1.79 16.93
N GLU A 202 21.25 -2.32 16.75
CA GLU A 202 22.32 -1.59 16.06
C GLU A 202 22.05 -1.44 14.55
N GLN A 203 21.74 -2.56 13.87
CA GLN A 203 21.43 -2.53 12.43
C GLN A 203 20.09 -1.84 12.17
N GLY A 204 19.07 -2.09 13.01
CA GLY A 204 17.76 -1.47 12.87
C GLY A 204 17.82 0.06 12.98
N TRP A 205 18.64 0.59 13.89
CA TRP A 205 18.89 2.03 13.96
C TRP A 205 19.51 2.58 12.67
N GLN A 206 20.51 1.90 12.10
CA GLN A 206 21.16 2.30 10.85
C GLN A 206 20.19 2.29 9.66
N GLU A 207 19.40 1.22 9.51
CA GLU A 207 18.38 1.10 8.44
C GLU A 207 17.28 2.17 8.58
N TYR A 208 16.86 2.48 9.81
CA TYR A 208 15.91 3.54 10.09
C TYR A 208 16.46 4.93 9.73
N CYS A 209 17.73 5.21 10.07
CA CYS A 209 18.40 6.45 9.66
C CYS A 209 18.47 6.55 8.13
N GLU A 210 18.92 5.49 7.46
CA GLU A 210 18.99 5.44 6.00
C GLU A 210 17.62 5.67 5.37
N TYR A 211 16.57 5.06 5.91
CA TYR A 211 15.19 5.24 5.45
C TYR A 211 14.76 6.72 5.46
N LEU A 212 15.00 7.45 6.55
CA LEU A 212 14.63 8.88 6.63
C LEU A 212 15.49 9.73 5.69
N HIS A 213 16.80 9.50 5.63
CA HIS A 213 17.67 10.20 4.69
C HIS A 213 17.30 9.93 3.23
N HIS A 214 16.93 8.70 2.91
CA HIS A 214 16.48 8.33 1.58
C HIS A 214 15.22 9.11 1.20
N GLY A 215 14.22 9.16 2.09
CA GLY A 215 12.99 9.91 1.85
C GLY A 215 13.24 11.39 1.58
N LEU A 216 14.12 12.03 2.35
CA LEU A 216 14.51 13.42 2.14
C LEU A 216 15.31 13.62 0.83
N SER A 217 16.23 12.71 0.51
CA SER A 217 17.03 12.74 -0.71
C SER A 217 16.20 12.57 -1.98
N ALA A 218 15.14 11.75 -1.92
CA ALA A 218 14.24 11.52 -3.05
C ALA A 218 13.55 12.80 -3.56
N ILE A 219 13.40 13.82 -2.69
CA ILE A 219 12.81 15.13 -3.03
C ILE A 219 13.83 16.26 -3.16
N LYS A 220 15.14 15.96 -3.07
CA LYS A 220 16.24 16.94 -3.17
C LYS A 220 16.15 17.84 -4.40
N ARG A 221 15.78 17.28 -5.57
CA ARG A 221 15.63 18.06 -6.81
C ARG A 221 14.55 19.14 -6.70
N ARG A 222 13.49 18.89 -5.93
CA ARG A 222 12.37 19.83 -5.74
C ARG A 222 12.65 20.84 -4.64
N LEU A 223 13.36 20.42 -3.58
CA LEU A 223 13.79 21.31 -2.50
C LEU A 223 14.90 22.28 -2.93
N GLY A 224 15.77 21.86 -3.85
CA GLY A 224 17.03 22.55 -4.14
C GLY A 224 18.13 22.20 -3.13
N LEU A 225 19.39 22.41 -3.51
CA LEU A 225 20.55 21.94 -2.74
C LEU A 225 20.64 22.59 -1.37
N GLN A 226 20.44 23.91 -1.28
CA GLN A 226 20.54 24.64 -0.02
C GLN A 226 19.51 24.12 1.00
N ARG A 227 18.23 24.10 0.61
CA ARG A 227 17.14 23.67 1.50
C ARG A 227 17.28 22.21 1.91
N TYR A 228 17.68 21.36 0.98
CA TYR A 228 17.99 19.97 1.29
C TYR A 228 19.08 19.85 2.37
N ASN A 229 20.18 20.59 2.25
CA ASN A 229 21.28 20.52 3.22
C ASN A 229 20.83 21.02 4.61
N GLU A 230 20.02 22.08 4.68
CA GLU A 230 19.45 22.60 5.93
C GLU A 230 18.58 21.53 6.63
N LEU A 231 17.64 20.92 5.90
CA LEU A 231 16.76 19.89 6.45
C LEU A 231 17.52 18.61 6.82
N ALA A 232 18.54 18.23 6.04
CA ALA A 232 19.36 17.06 6.32
C ALA A 232 20.16 17.24 7.63
N ALA A 233 20.75 18.41 7.85
CA ALA A 233 21.47 18.71 9.10
C ALA A 233 20.54 18.70 10.32
N GLN A 234 19.30 19.19 10.17
CA GLN A 234 18.29 19.10 11.21
C GLN A 234 17.84 17.66 11.48
N LEU A 235 17.72 16.83 10.43
CA LEU A 235 17.47 15.39 10.57
C LEU A 235 18.60 14.69 11.32
N ASP A 236 19.87 14.96 11.00
CA ASP A 236 21.03 14.40 11.71
C ASP A 236 21.02 14.74 13.21
N THR A 237 20.67 15.99 13.52
CA THR A 237 20.55 16.47 14.90
C THR A 237 19.39 15.77 15.64
N ALA A 238 18.25 15.60 14.96
CA ALA A 238 17.09 14.90 15.51
C ALA A 238 17.39 13.43 15.79
N LEU A 239 18.03 12.73 14.85
CA LEU A 239 18.46 11.34 15.00
C LEU A 239 19.42 11.17 16.18
N THR A 240 20.40 12.07 16.32
CA THR A 240 21.33 12.05 17.48
C THR A 240 20.57 12.23 18.80
N THR A 241 19.59 13.13 18.83
CA THR A 241 18.75 13.36 20.02
C THR A 241 17.88 12.14 20.34
N GLN A 242 17.26 11.53 19.34
CA GLN A 242 16.45 10.33 19.51
C GLN A 242 17.30 9.15 20.02
N LEU A 243 18.50 8.96 19.49
CA LEU A 243 19.42 7.90 19.96
C LEU A 243 19.85 8.09 21.41
N THR A 244 20.12 9.33 21.83
CA THR A 244 20.68 9.62 23.16
C THR A 244 19.62 9.75 24.25
N THR A 245 18.42 10.21 23.91
CA THR A 245 17.36 10.53 24.89
C THR A 245 16.08 9.73 24.73
N GLY A 246 15.89 9.06 23.58
CA GLY A 246 14.64 8.42 23.19
C GLY A 246 13.55 9.39 22.72
N SER A 247 13.74 10.71 22.83
CA SER A 247 12.74 11.70 22.39
C SER A 247 12.71 11.85 20.87
N THR A 248 11.50 11.93 20.31
CA THR A 248 11.24 12.17 18.89
C THR A 248 10.98 13.65 18.57
N ASP A 249 10.86 14.52 19.58
CA ASP A 249 10.48 15.93 19.41
C ASP A 249 11.44 16.71 18.49
N GLY A 250 12.73 16.33 18.49
CA GLY A 250 13.74 16.94 17.63
C GLY A 250 13.40 16.83 16.14
N HIS A 251 12.63 15.82 15.73
CA HIS A 251 12.25 15.65 14.33
C HIS A 251 11.30 16.73 13.81
N LEU A 252 10.59 17.44 14.69
CA LEU A 252 9.72 18.55 14.30
C LEU A 252 10.51 19.68 13.60
N ALA A 253 11.80 19.84 13.94
CA ALA A 253 12.66 20.88 13.38
C ALA A 253 12.79 20.81 11.85
N TRP A 254 12.81 19.60 11.28
CA TRP A 254 12.90 19.38 9.83
C TRP A 254 11.54 18.96 9.22
N LEU A 255 10.68 18.28 9.98
CA LEU A 255 9.38 17.83 9.48
C LEU A 255 8.42 19.01 9.24
N VAL A 256 8.33 19.96 10.18
CA VAL A 256 7.39 21.08 10.07
C VAL A 256 7.67 21.95 8.83
N PRO A 257 8.92 22.41 8.58
CA PRO A 257 9.21 23.17 7.37
C PRO A 257 8.97 22.35 6.11
N LEU A 258 9.33 21.06 6.12
CA LEU A 258 9.08 20.16 4.98
C LEU A 258 7.59 20.03 4.64
N LEU A 259 6.71 19.94 5.63
CA LEU A 259 5.28 19.89 5.40
C LEU A 259 4.76 21.23 4.87
N LYS A 260 5.09 22.33 5.54
CA LYS A 260 4.54 23.66 5.22
C LYS A 260 5.01 24.20 3.87
N GLU A 261 6.24 23.90 3.46
CA GLU A 261 6.87 24.51 2.29
C GLU A 261 6.85 23.61 1.06
N TYR A 262 6.73 22.29 1.24
CA TYR A 262 6.77 21.35 0.13
C TYR A 262 5.48 20.54 -0.02
N TYR A 263 5.07 19.77 1.00
CA TYR A 263 3.92 18.87 0.85
C TYR A 263 2.58 19.60 0.79
N ASP A 264 2.31 20.51 1.73
CA ASP A 264 1.02 21.19 1.82
C ASP A 264 0.73 22.10 0.61
N PRO A 265 1.69 22.92 0.12
CA PRO A 265 1.47 23.72 -1.09
C PRO A 265 1.21 22.86 -2.32
N MET A 266 1.97 21.76 -2.48
CA MET A 266 1.76 20.82 -3.58
C MET A 266 0.37 20.18 -3.52
N TYR A 267 -0.07 19.76 -2.33
CA TYR A 267 -1.38 19.13 -2.15
C TYR A 267 -2.52 20.12 -2.41
N ARG A 268 -2.46 21.33 -1.85
CA ARG A 268 -3.46 22.38 -2.07
C ARG A 268 -3.61 22.71 -3.55
N TYR A 269 -2.50 22.87 -4.26
CA TYR A 269 -2.51 23.10 -5.71
C TYR A 269 -3.17 21.95 -6.50
N GLN A 270 -2.93 20.70 -6.10
CA GLN A 270 -3.58 19.55 -6.73
C GLN A 270 -5.08 19.48 -6.41
N LEU A 271 -5.47 19.83 -5.19
CA LEU A 271 -6.86 19.86 -4.76
C LEU A 271 -7.65 20.98 -5.44
N GLU A 272 -7.05 22.15 -5.64
CA GLU A 272 -7.65 23.27 -6.38
C GLU A 272 -8.06 22.86 -7.81
N LYS A 273 -7.24 22.05 -8.49
CA LYS A 273 -7.58 21.50 -9.82
C LYS A 273 -8.78 20.54 -9.81
N LYS A 274 -9.15 20.04 -8.62
CA LYS A 274 -10.27 19.11 -8.42
C LYS A 274 -11.39 19.77 -7.59
N ALA A 275 -11.38 21.09 -7.40
CA ALA A 275 -12.28 21.77 -6.48
C ALA A 275 -13.77 21.48 -6.74
N GLU A 276 -14.18 21.39 -8.00
CA GLU A 276 -15.55 21.07 -8.40
C GLU A 276 -16.03 19.66 -7.98
N LYS A 277 -15.09 18.75 -7.69
CA LYS A 277 -15.37 17.38 -7.24
C LYS A 277 -15.38 17.24 -5.73
N VAL A 278 -14.95 18.27 -5.00
CA VAL A 278 -14.95 18.25 -3.55
C VAL A 278 -16.39 18.46 -3.07
N VAL A 279 -16.98 17.41 -2.52
CA VAL A 279 -18.38 17.39 -2.08
C VAL A 279 -18.51 17.55 -0.56
N PHE A 280 -17.44 17.31 0.19
CA PHE A 280 -17.42 17.44 1.64
C PHE A 280 -16.02 17.82 2.14
N ARG A 281 -15.97 18.62 3.22
CA ARG A 281 -14.76 19.00 3.94
C ARG A 281 -15.09 19.02 5.43
N GLY A 282 -14.17 18.51 6.24
CA GLY A 282 -14.32 18.52 7.70
C GLY A 282 -13.13 17.86 8.39
N GLU A 283 -13.18 17.83 9.71
CA GLU A 283 -12.26 17.03 10.50
C GLU A 283 -12.45 15.53 10.22
N TRP A 284 -11.45 14.72 10.56
CA TRP A 284 -11.41 13.30 10.23
C TRP A 284 -12.68 12.55 10.66
N ALA A 285 -13.21 12.85 11.85
CA ALA A 285 -14.42 12.22 12.37
C ALA A 285 -15.68 12.61 11.56
N GLU A 286 -15.77 13.87 11.14
CA GLU A 286 -16.89 14.37 10.33
C GLU A 286 -16.86 13.75 8.93
N VAL A 287 -15.67 13.64 8.32
CA VAL A 287 -15.50 12.95 7.03
C VAL A 287 -15.87 11.48 7.16
N ALA A 288 -15.44 10.80 8.22
CA ALA A 288 -15.75 9.39 8.43
C ALA A 288 -17.26 9.15 8.57
N GLU A 289 -17.98 10.00 9.31
CA GLU A 289 -19.43 9.92 9.44
C GLU A 289 -20.15 10.27 8.13
N TRP A 290 -19.68 11.28 7.39
CA TRP A 290 -20.24 11.63 6.09
C TRP A 290 -20.11 10.49 5.07
N VAL A 291 -18.95 9.82 5.04
CA VAL A 291 -18.69 8.67 4.16
C VAL A 291 -19.60 7.48 4.49
N LYS A 292 -19.80 7.18 5.79
CA LYS A 292 -20.72 6.12 6.23
C LYS A 292 -22.16 6.36 5.82
N ALA A 293 -22.55 7.63 5.62
CA ALA A 293 -23.91 8.00 5.24
C ALA A 293 -24.18 7.94 3.72
N GLN A 294 -23.18 7.64 2.90
CA GLN A 294 -23.30 7.56 1.43
C GLN A 294 -23.88 6.23 0.93
#